data_AF-A0A6G7XQM3-F1
#
_entry.id   AF-A0A6G7XQM3-F1
#
_cell.length_a   1.000
_cell.length_b   1.000
_cell.length_c   1.000
_cell.angle_alpha   90.00
_cell.angle_beta   90.00
_cell.angle_gamma   90.00
#
_symmetry.space_group_name_H-M   'P 1'
#
loop_
_entity.id
_entity.type
_entity.pdbx_description
1 polymer ?
#
loop_
_entity_poly.entity_id
_entity_poly.type
_entity_poly.pdbx_seq_one_letter_code
_entity_poly.pdbx_strand_id
1 'polypeptide(L)'
;MSDTVPARRVRPSRWDPLTVGVDIGGTKVLAGVVDSTGQVLAVQQRPTTGHDVAAVEDTIVDLVREFSREYDVAAVGVGAAGFVDATRSVVMFSPHLNWRREPLRARVAERVKVPVVVDNDANTMALAESNFGAGKGHRFVLCITLGTGIGGALVLDHRVYRGTHGMAGEFGHMQVVPNGHRCECGNRGCWEQYASGNALVRDARELIRAHSPMAHHLREVVAGDPMLLQGPQITQAARDGDPLSIELIADVGNWLGVGLAGMTAAFDPGCIIVGGGLSAAGDLLLDPTKQAFTRALTGRGFRDEPVIVAAELGPQAGFIGAADMARSAARRSRRSRGRRRDRPVRRRTVRSEGPVEGVLRALRDPMR
;
A
#
# COMPACT_ATOMS: atom_id res chain seq x y z
N MET A 1 36.71 -5.36 -31.32
CA MET A 1 35.80 -4.20 -31.16
C MET A 1 34.40 -4.71 -31.42
N SER A 2 33.65 -5.08 -30.38
CA SER A 2 32.26 -5.56 -30.52
C SER A 2 31.33 -4.37 -30.39
N ASP A 3 30.75 -3.95 -31.50
CA ASP A 3 29.67 -2.97 -31.54
C ASP A 3 28.44 -3.55 -30.84
N THR A 4 28.27 -3.21 -29.57
CA THR A 4 27.03 -3.43 -28.85
C THR A 4 26.05 -2.36 -29.31
N VAL A 5 25.19 -2.73 -30.26
CA VAL A 5 24.03 -1.93 -30.65
C VAL A 5 23.20 -1.69 -29.38
N PRO A 6 22.99 -0.45 -28.92
CA PRO A 6 22.21 -0.20 -27.71
C PRO A 6 20.79 -0.71 -27.93
N ALA A 7 20.32 -1.55 -27.00
CA ALA A 7 18.96 -2.09 -27.02
C ALA A 7 17.97 -0.96 -27.26
N ARG A 8 17.17 -1.08 -28.32
CA ARG A 8 16.22 -0.04 -28.74
C ARG A 8 15.12 0.01 -27.67
N ARG A 9 15.24 0.94 -26.73
CA ARG A 9 14.30 1.12 -25.60
C ARG A 9 12.87 1.03 -26.10
N VAL A 10 12.04 0.24 -25.42
CA VAL A 10 10.60 0.18 -25.69
C VAL A 10 10.06 1.58 -25.43
N ARG A 11 9.66 2.28 -26.51
CA ARG A 11 9.13 3.65 -26.44
C ARG A 11 7.62 3.57 -26.43
N PRO A 12 6.97 3.73 -25.27
CA PRO A 12 5.53 3.81 -25.24
C PRO A 12 5.03 5.11 -25.88
N SER A 13 3.73 5.15 -26.21
CA SER A 13 3.09 6.35 -26.74
C SER A 13 3.20 7.52 -25.73
N ARG A 14 3.14 8.77 -26.21
CA ARG A 14 3.11 9.96 -25.33
C ARG A 14 1.96 9.94 -24.32
N TRP A 15 0.91 9.18 -24.60
CA TRP A 15 -0.33 9.11 -23.83
C TRP A 15 -0.36 7.95 -22.83
N ASP A 16 0.55 6.99 -23.01
CA ASP A 16 0.67 5.80 -22.17
C ASP A 16 2.08 5.64 -21.58
N PRO A 17 2.52 6.52 -20.66
CA PRO A 17 3.89 6.46 -20.13
C PRO A 17 4.16 5.20 -19.31
N LEU A 18 5.23 4.45 -19.58
CA LEU A 18 5.68 3.39 -18.66
C LEU A 18 6.10 3.99 -17.31
N THR A 19 5.72 3.35 -16.22
CA THR A 19 6.08 3.76 -14.85
C THR A 19 6.63 2.59 -14.07
N VAL A 20 7.54 2.88 -13.15
CA VAL A 20 8.02 1.88 -12.19
C VAL A 20 7.21 2.00 -10.91
N GLY A 21 6.73 0.88 -10.43
CA GLY A 21 6.21 0.74 -9.08
C GLY A 21 7.21 0.01 -8.20
N VAL A 22 7.30 0.41 -6.94
CA VAL A 22 8.10 -0.26 -5.92
C VAL A 22 7.21 -0.48 -4.71
N ASP A 23 7.15 -1.70 -4.21
CA ASP A 23 6.46 -2.09 -2.98
C ASP A 23 7.50 -2.53 -1.95
N ILE A 24 7.48 -1.89 -0.79
CA ILE A 24 8.50 -2.03 0.24
C ILE A 24 7.86 -2.60 1.49
N GLY A 25 8.08 -3.90 1.69
CA GLY A 25 7.74 -4.60 2.93
C GLY A 25 8.92 -4.70 3.89
N GLY A 26 8.66 -5.20 5.10
CA GLY A 26 9.69 -5.39 6.12
C GLY A 26 10.78 -6.41 5.74
N THR A 27 10.49 -7.35 4.84
CA THR A 27 11.40 -8.45 4.47
C THR A 27 11.92 -8.39 3.04
N LYS A 28 11.15 -7.80 2.11
CA LYS A 28 11.50 -7.69 0.70
C LYS A 28 11.03 -6.38 0.07
N VAL A 29 11.76 -5.98 -0.97
CA VAL A 29 11.38 -4.93 -1.92
C VAL A 29 11.03 -5.60 -3.25
N LEU A 30 9.81 -5.36 -3.74
CA LEU A 30 9.32 -5.87 -5.03
C LEU A 30 9.06 -4.68 -5.96
N ALA A 31 9.62 -4.70 -7.16
CA ALA A 31 9.46 -3.61 -8.11
C ALA A 31 9.16 -4.11 -9.51
N GLY A 32 8.46 -3.31 -10.30
CA GLY A 32 8.14 -3.67 -11.67
C GLY A 32 7.83 -2.49 -12.58
N VAL A 33 7.98 -2.72 -13.88
CA VAL A 33 7.61 -1.78 -14.95
C VAL A 33 6.17 -2.08 -15.37
N VAL A 34 5.31 -1.06 -15.36
CA VAL A 34 3.86 -1.21 -15.57
C VAL A 34 3.34 -0.21 -16.62
N ASP A 35 2.50 -0.67 -17.53
CA ASP A 35 1.82 0.15 -18.55
C ASP A 35 0.46 0.70 -18.08
N SER A 36 -0.27 1.47 -18.92
CA SER A 36 -1.56 2.07 -18.48
C SER A 36 -2.70 1.11 -18.30
N THR A 37 -2.57 -0.13 -18.76
CA THR A 37 -3.58 -1.16 -18.59
C THR A 37 -3.36 -1.96 -17.30
N GLY A 38 -2.28 -1.68 -16.58
CA GLY A 38 -1.86 -2.47 -15.42
C GLY A 38 -0.99 -3.66 -15.79
N GLN A 39 -0.62 -3.84 -17.06
CA GLN A 39 0.23 -4.95 -17.49
C GLN A 39 1.66 -4.75 -16.97
N VAL A 40 2.20 -5.81 -16.40
CA VAL A 40 3.56 -5.87 -15.89
C VAL A 40 4.51 -6.35 -16.99
N LEU A 41 5.51 -5.53 -17.31
CA LEU A 41 6.49 -5.81 -18.37
C LEU A 41 7.80 -6.41 -17.84
N ALA A 42 8.15 -6.08 -16.61
CA ALA A 42 9.34 -6.58 -15.93
C ALA A 42 9.12 -6.54 -14.42
N VAL A 43 9.70 -7.50 -13.70
CA VAL A 43 9.64 -7.60 -12.23
C VAL A 43 11.03 -7.91 -11.70
N GLN A 44 11.38 -7.30 -10.58
CA GLN A 44 12.57 -7.61 -9.80
C GLN A 44 12.26 -7.62 -8.32
N GLN A 45 12.93 -8.50 -7.58
CA GLN A 45 12.82 -8.60 -6.12
C GLN A 45 14.21 -8.53 -5.48
N ARG A 46 14.32 -7.82 -4.35
CA ARG A 46 15.52 -7.77 -3.50
C ARG A 46 15.11 -7.92 -2.02
N PRO A 47 15.97 -8.48 -1.15
CA PRO A 47 15.70 -8.50 0.28
C PRO A 47 15.69 -7.07 0.85
N THR A 48 14.87 -6.83 1.87
CA THR A 48 14.92 -5.56 2.63
C THR A 48 16.04 -5.65 3.66
N THR A 49 17.02 -4.76 3.58
CA THR A 49 18.11 -4.64 4.56
C THR A 49 17.64 -3.87 5.81
N GLY A 50 16.61 -4.42 6.48
CA GLY A 50 15.59 -3.78 7.33
C GLY A 50 15.98 -2.92 8.54
N HIS A 51 17.20 -2.42 8.65
CA HIS A 51 17.59 -1.48 9.72
C HIS A 51 18.37 -0.27 9.22
N ASP A 52 18.88 -0.29 7.98
CA ASP A 52 19.57 0.82 7.36
C ASP A 52 18.65 1.52 6.34
N VAL A 53 18.22 2.73 6.69
CA VAL A 53 17.38 3.60 5.86
C VAL A 53 18.03 3.86 4.50
N ALA A 54 19.34 4.12 4.48
CA ALA A 54 20.07 4.43 3.26
C ALA A 54 20.16 3.21 2.34
N ALA A 55 20.35 2.01 2.90
CA ALA A 55 20.41 0.77 2.11
C ALA A 55 19.06 0.42 1.45
N VAL A 56 17.93 0.65 2.13
CA VAL A 56 16.59 0.49 1.52
C VAL A 56 16.42 1.49 0.36
N GLU A 57 16.80 2.73 0.59
CA GLU A 57 16.81 3.78 -0.41
C GLU A 57 17.68 3.47 -1.65
N ASP A 58 18.89 2.97 -1.44
CA ASP A 58 19.80 2.55 -2.51
C ASP A 58 19.19 1.39 -3.30
N THR A 59 18.56 0.43 -2.63
CA THR A 59 17.85 -0.67 -3.28
C THR A 59 16.75 -0.16 -4.22
N ILE A 60 15.96 0.84 -3.80
CA ILE A 60 14.94 1.47 -4.65
C ILE A 60 15.59 2.09 -5.89
N VAL A 61 16.65 2.88 -5.68
CA VAL A 61 17.32 3.61 -6.76
C VAL A 61 17.97 2.65 -7.76
N ASP A 62 18.60 1.58 -7.29
CA ASP A 62 19.24 0.60 -8.15
C ASP A 62 18.23 -0.17 -9.00
N LEU A 63 17.12 -0.60 -8.41
CA LEU A 63 16.01 -1.21 -9.14
C LEU A 63 15.45 -0.27 -10.23
N VAL A 64 15.22 1.00 -9.90
CA VAL A 64 14.74 1.99 -10.86
C VAL A 64 15.77 2.22 -11.98
N ARG A 65 17.06 2.31 -11.67
CA ARG A 65 18.14 2.51 -12.65
C ARG A 65 18.28 1.30 -13.55
N GLU A 66 18.16 0.09 -13.01
CA GLU A 66 18.16 -1.17 -13.77
C GLU A 66 17.05 -1.13 -14.83
N PHE A 67 15.80 -0.90 -14.43
CA PHE A 67 14.69 -0.78 -15.39
C PHE A 67 14.86 0.37 -16.39
N SER A 68 15.44 1.49 -15.96
CA SER A 68 15.65 2.67 -16.83
C SER A 68 16.72 2.45 -17.92
N ARG A 69 17.49 1.36 -17.87
CA ARG A 69 18.41 0.97 -18.96
C ARG A 69 17.63 0.44 -20.17
N GLU A 70 16.57 -0.34 -19.92
CA GLU A 70 15.79 -1.05 -20.93
C GLU A 70 14.50 -0.32 -21.33
N TYR A 71 13.88 0.41 -20.39
CA TYR A 71 12.57 1.04 -20.56
C TYR A 71 12.64 2.58 -20.47
N ASP A 72 11.79 3.29 -21.23
CA ASP A 72 11.60 4.74 -21.06
C ASP A 72 10.64 5.05 -19.90
N VAL A 73 11.17 4.93 -18.68
CA VAL A 73 10.43 5.16 -17.42
C VAL A 73 10.09 6.65 -17.28
N ALA A 74 8.81 6.95 -17.11
CA ALA A 74 8.31 8.33 -17.03
C ALA A 74 8.14 8.86 -15.60
N ALA A 75 7.93 7.97 -14.62
CA ALA A 75 7.79 8.27 -13.20
C ALA A 75 7.96 7.00 -12.36
N VAL A 76 8.20 7.19 -11.07
CA VAL A 76 8.32 6.12 -10.05
C VAL A 76 7.26 6.34 -8.98
N GLY A 77 6.58 5.27 -8.58
CA GLY A 77 5.75 5.24 -7.39
C GLY A 77 6.30 4.26 -6.38
N VAL A 78 6.21 4.61 -5.11
CA VAL A 78 6.67 3.78 -3.99
C VAL A 78 5.50 3.55 -3.03
N GLY A 79 5.09 2.30 -2.85
CA GLY A 79 4.27 1.83 -1.73
C GLY A 79 5.20 1.49 -0.56
N ALA A 80 5.01 2.14 0.56
CA ALA A 80 5.83 1.98 1.75
C ALA A 80 4.99 1.35 2.87
N ALA A 81 5.50 0.27 3.47
CA ALA A 81 4.95 -0.29 4.71
C ALA A 81 5.14 0.70 5.87
N GLY A 82 4.18 1.60 6.04
CA GLY A 82 4.19 2.63 7.07
C GLY A 82 3.19 3.75 6.81
N PHE A 83 3.16 4.68 7.75
CA PHE A 83 2.29 5.85 7.73
C PHE A 83 2.91 6.91 6.83
N VAL A 84 2.20 7.31 5.78
CA VAL A 84 2.66 8.32 4.82
C VAL A 84 1.82 9.58 4.97
N ASP A 85 2.48 10.73 4.95
CA ASP A 85 1.82 12.02 5.12
C ASP A 85 0.87 12.39 3.97
N ALA A 86 -0.04 13.33 4.21
CA ALA A 86 -1.00 13.79 3.21
C ALA A 86 -0.36 14.35 1.91
N THR A 87 0.88 14.87 1.99
CA THR A 87 1.60 15.39 0.82
C THR A 87 2.26 14.31 -0.02
N ARG A 88 2.19 13.04 0.43
CA ARG A 88 2.72 11.87 -0.28
C ARG A 88 4.22 11.98 -0.50
N SER A 89 4.93 12.41 0.55
CA SER A 89 6.36 12.71 0.46
C SER A 89 7.20 12.17 1.62
N VAL A 90 6.61 12.07 2.81
CA VAL A 90 7.32 11.68 4.04
C VAL A 90 6.69 10.43 4.63
N VAL A 91 7.51 9.42 4.94
CA VAL A 91 7.10 8.28 5.75
C VAL A 91 7.23 8.69 7.22
N MET A 92 6.10 8.98 7.84
CA MET A 92 6.01 9.46 9.22
C MET A 92 6.52 8.42 10.21
N PHE A 93 6.12 7.17 10.02
CA PHE A 93 6.47 6.06 10.90
C PHE A 93 6.36 4.74 10.13
N SER A 94 7.29 3.80 10.38
CA SER A 94 7.17 2.41 9.96
C SER A 94 7.49 1.49 11.14
N PRO A 95 6.66 0.48 11.43
CA PRO A 95 6.93 -0.48 12.50
C PRO A 95 8.08 -1.43 12.16
N HIS A 96 8.25 -1.75 10.87
CA HIS A 96 9.20 -2.77 10.40
C HIS A 96 10.42 -2.17 9.68
N LEU A 97 10.46 -0.86 9.47
CA LEU A 97 11.58 -0.14 8.89
C LEU A 97 11.99 1.00 9.84
N ASN A 98 13.27 1.34 9.86
CA ASN A 98 13.79 2.41 10.73
C ASN A 98 13.46 3.83 10.21
N TRP A 99 12.34 3.99 9.52
CA TRP A 99 11.86 5.28 9.01
C TRP A 99 11.12 6.05 10.08
N ARG A 100 11.61 7.25 10.38
CA ARG A 100 11.01 8.20 11.32
C ARG A 100 11.02 9.57 10.68
N ARG A 101 9.86 10.01 10.17
CA ARG A 101 9.72 11.22 9.34
C ARG A 101 10.71 11.24 8.17
N GLU A 102 10.87 10.10 7.49
CA GLU A 102 11.83 9.97 6.39
C GLU A 102 11.32 10.69 5.14
N PRO A 103 12.03 11.70 4.60
CA PRO A 103 11.67 12.39 3.34
C PRO A 103 11.95 11.54 2.08
N LEU A 104 11.43 10.31 2.07
CA LEU A 104 11.71 9.27 1.06
C LEU A 104 11.53 9.77 -0.38
N ARG A 105 10.47 10.55 -0.64
CA ARG A 105 10.23 11.10 -1.99
C ARG A 105 11.38 11.97 -2.46
N ALA A 106 11.88 12.87 -1.60
CA ALA A 106 12.97 13.79 -1.96
C ALA A 106 14.27 13.01 -2.17
N ARG A 107 14.59 12.09 -1.26
CA ARG A 107 15.78 11.23 -1.31
C ARG A 107 15.86 10.38 -2.57
N VAL A 108 14.73 9.81 -3.01
CA VAL A 108 14.68 9.02 -4.23
C VAL A 108 14.69 9.94 -5.46
N ALA A 109 13.90 11.02 -5.46
CA ALA A 109 13.80 11.95 -6.60
C ALA A 109 15.10 12.69 -6.94
N GLU A 110 15.98 12.92 -5.96
CA GLU A 110 17.31 13.47 -6.22
C GLU A 110 18.19 12.52 -7.05
N ARG A 111 18.00 11.20 -6.86
CA ARG A 111 18.80 10.15 -7.50
C ARG A 111 18.18 9.57 -8.76
N VAL A 112 16.86 9.67 -8.92
CA VAL A 112 16.12 9.24 -10.11
C VAL A 112 15.56 10.47 -10.83
N LYS A 113 16.00 10.74 -12.07
CA LYS A 113 15.70 11.98 -12.81
C LYS A 113 14.26 12.06 -13.35
N VAL A 114 13.32 11.40 -12.69
CA VAL A 114 11.90 11.31 -13.04
C VAL A 114 11.05 11.63 -11.81
N PRO A 115 9.79 12.08 -11.98
CA PRO A 115 8.91 12.33 -10.85
C PRO A 115 8.75 11.09 -9.96
N VAL A 116 8.83 11.29 -8.64
CA VAL A 116 8.58 10.26 -7.63
C VAL A 116 7.35 10.61 -6.83
N VAL A 117 6.54 9.60 -6.52
CA VAL A 117 5.46 9.69 -5.53
C VAL A 117 5.59 8.56 -4.51
N VAL A 118 5.17 8.81 -3.27
CA VAL A 118 5.19 7.84 -2.18
C VAL A 118 3.77 7.70 -1.63
N ASP A 119 3.38 6.51 -1.22
CA ASP A 119 2.13 6.25 -0.52
C ASP A 119 2.27 5.04 0.42
N ASN A 120 1.26 4.81 1.24
CA ASN A 120 1.14 3.60 2.02
C ASN A 120 0.93 2.38 1.09
N ASP A 121 1.48 1.22 1.46
CA ASP A 121 1.39 -0.05 0.73
C ASP A 121 -0.05 -0.57 0.55
N ALA A 122 -0.90 -0.50 1.59
CA ALA A 122 -2.31 -0.85 1.48
C ALA A 122 -3.04 0.09 0.51
N ASN A 123 -2.70 1.39 0.51
CA ASN A 123 -3.25 2.35 -0.44
C ASN A 123 -2.86 2.04 -1.89
N THR A 124 -1.60 1.65 -2.15
CA THR A 124 -1.19 1.29 -3.50
C THR A 124 -1.84 -0.01 -3.94
N MET A 125 -1.85 -1.04 -3.10
CA MET A 125 -2.57 -2.29 -3.37
C MET A 125 -4.04 -2.04 -3.70
N ALA A 126 -4.73 -1.23 -2.90
CA ALA A 126 -6.14 -0.93 -3.10
C ALA A 126 -6.43 -0.18 -4.40
N LEU A 127 -5.56 0.76 -4.78
CA LEU A 127 -5.67 1.43 -6.07
C LEU A 127 -5.51 0.46 -7.24
N ALA A 128 -4.58 -0.50 -7.12
CA ALA A 128 -4.38 -1.52 -8.14
C ALA A 128 -5.63 -2.40 -8.30
N GLU A 129 -6.14 -2.95 -7.20
CA GLU A 129 -7.31 -3.82 -7.19
C GLU A 129 -8.57 -3.09 -7.67
N SER A 130 -8.74 -1.81 -7.29
CA SER A 130 -9.87 -1.00 -7.76
C SER A 130 -9.82 -0.73 -9.26
N ASN A 131 -8.63 -0.56 -9.85
CA ASN A 131 -8.49 -0.17 -11.25
C ASN A 131 -8.33 -1.37 -12.20
N PHE A 132 -7.67 -2.43 -11.75
CA PHE A 132 -7.21 -3.53 -12.61
C PHE A 132 -7.57 -4.92 -12.08
N GLY A 133 -8.08 -5.06 -10.86
CA GLY A 133 -8.39 -6.35 -10.23
C GLY A 133 -9.85 -6.45 -9.75
N ALA A 134 -10.02 -7.02 -8.55
CA ALA A 134 -11.33 -7.46 -8.05
C ALA A 134 -12.33 -6.32 -7.79
N GLY A 135 -11.86 -5.07 -7.71
CA GLY A 135 -12.70 -3.89 -7.49
C GLY A 135 -13.17 -3.21 -8.77
N LYS A 136 -12.78 -3.70 -9.94
CA LYS A 136 -13.09 -3.07 -11.22
C LYS A 136 -14.60 -2.92 -11.42
N GLY A 137 -15.02 -1.71 -11.81
CA GLY A 137 -16.43 -1.36 -12.01
C GLY A 137 -17.12 -0.80 -10.77
N HIS A 138 -16.51 -0.91 -9.58
CA HIS A 138 -17.03 -0.29 -8.37
C HIS A 138 -16.46 1.12 -8.18
N ARG A 139 -17.35 2.07 -7.85
CA ARG A 139 -16.96 3.45 -7.55
C ARG A 139 -16.38 3.62 -6.15
N PHE A 140 -16.86 2.83 -5.19
CA PHE A 140 -16.38 2.83 -3.82
C PHE A 140 -15.93 1.42 -3.44
N VAL A 141 -14.61 1.27 -3.31
CA VAL A 141 -13.95 0.05 -2.88
C VAL A 141 -13.32 0.26 -1.50
N LEU A 142 -13.61 -0.64 -0.58
CA LEU A 142 -12.88 -0.79 0.68
C LEU A 142 -11.91 -1.96 0.51
N CYS A 143 -10.64 -1.76 0.82
CA CYS A 143 -9.64 -2.83 0.81
C CYS A 143 -9.13 -3.07 2.22
N ILE A 144 -9.04 -4.33 2.61
CA ILE A 144 -8.44 -4.80 3.86
C ILE A 144 -7.27 -5.73 3.52
N THR A 145 -6.12 -5.52 4.15
CA THR A 145 -4.97 -6.42 4.05
C THR A 145 -4.78 -7.20 5.34
N LEU A 146 -4.72 -8.52 5.23
CA LEU A 146 -4.51 -9.44 6.35
C LEU A 146 -3.11 -10.03 6.28
N GLY A 147 -2.22 -9.50 7.11
CA GLY A 147 -0.85 -9.98 7.27
C GLY A 147 -0.52 -10.15 8.74
N THR A 148 0.61 -9.59 9.17
CA THR A 148 0.96 -9.45 10.59
C THR A 148 -0.16 -8.79 11.39
N GLY A 149 -0.71 -7.69 10.86
CA GLY A 149 -1.88 -6.99 11.40
C GLY A 149 -2.97 -6.80 10.34
N ILE A 150 -3.77 -5.74 10.50
CA ILE A 150 -4.77 -5.32 9.52
C ILE A 150 -4.37 -3.96 8.95
N GLY A 151 -4.09 -3.92 7.65
CA GLY A 151 -4.03 -2.66 6.89
C GLY A 151 -5.34 -2.39 6.18
N GLY A 152 -5.55 -1.15 5.75
CA GLY A 152 -6.78 -0.76 5.10
C GLY A 152 -6.65 0.45 4.19
N ALA A 153 -7.54 0.54 3.21
CA ALA A 153 -7.59 1.68 2.30
C ALA A 153 -9.01 1.86 1.74
N LEU A 154 -9.35 3.11 1.44
CA LEU A 154 -10.59 3.49 0.79
C LEU A 154 -10.27 4.05 -0.59
N VAL A 155 -10.94 3.56 -1.62
CA VAL A 155 -10.84 4.10 -2.98
C VAL A 155 -12.21 4.60 -3.43
N LEU A 156 -12.31 5.91 -3.65
CA LEU A 156 -13.51 6.58 -4.14
C LEU A 156 -13.24 7.16 -5.52
N ASP A 157 -14.06 6.79 -6.50
CA ASP A 157 -13.95 7.21 -7.90
C ASP A 157 -12.51 7.06 -8.44
N HIS A 158 -11.91 5.88 -8.21
CA HIS A 158 -10.54 5.53 -8.60
C HIS A 158 -9.45 6.39 -7.94
N ARG A 159 -9.74 6.96 -6.77
CA ARG A 159 -8.80 7.78 -6.00
C ARG A 159 -8.78 7.31 -4.56
N VAL A 160 -7.58 7.01 -4.07
CA VAL A 160 -7.37 6.70 -2.66
C VAL A 160 -7.78 7.90 -1.79
N TYR A 161 -8.62 7.64 -0.79
CA TYR A 161 -8.96 8.59 0.26
C TYR A 161 -8.01 8.41 1.46
N ARG A 162 -7.26 9.48 1.78
CA ARG A 162 -6.19 9.46 2.78
C ARG A 162 -6.53 10.24 4.06
N GLY A 163 -7.70 10.88 4.10
CA GLY A 163 -8.06 11.85 5.12
C GLY A 163 -7.15 13.10 5.11
N THR A 164 -7.34 13.97 6.10
CA THR A 164 -6.66 15.28 6.19
C THR A 164 -5.14 15.15 6.41
N HIS A 165 -4.72 14.15 7.19
CA HIS A 165 -3.32 14.00 7.61
C HIS A 165 -2.58 12.85 6.93
N GLY A 166 -3.21 12.12 6.01
CA GLY A 166 -2.61 10.94 5.37
C GLY A 166 -2.89 9.61 6.08
N MET A 167 -3.61 9.65 7.20
CA MET A 167 -3.75 8.55 8.16
C MET A 167 -5.09 7.79 8.08
N ALA A 168 -5.91 8.02 7.04
CA ALA A 168 -7.11 7.20 6.86
C ALA A 168 -6.71 5.78 6.42
N GLY A 169 -7.47 4.77 6.87
CA GLY A 169 -7.21 3.37 6.52
C GLY A 169 -6.61 2.53 7.65
N GLU A 170 -6.28 3.12 8.79
CA GLU A 170 -5.77 2.42 10.00
C GLU A 170 -6.87 1.62 10.74
N PHE A 171 -7.64 0.83 10.00
CA PHE A 171 -8.80 0.10 10.50
C PHE A 171 -8.40 -0.99 11.51
N GLY A 172 -7.21 -1.56 11.40
CA GLY A 172 -6.69 -2.54 12.36
C GLY A 172 -6.69 -2.06 13.81
N HIS A 173 -6.58 -0.74 14.01
CA HIS A 173 -6.52 -0.14 15.34
C HIS A 173 -7.88 0.29 15.91
N MET A 174 -8.98 0.10 15.18
CA MET A 174 -10.32 0.31 15.72
C MET A 174 -10.57 -0.63 16.90
N GLN A 175 -11.09 -0.09 18.01
CA GLN A 175 -11.41 -0.92 19.16
C GLN A 175 -12.70 -1.69 18.91
N VAL A 176 -12.59 -3.03 18.85
CA VAL A 176 -13.73 -3.95 18.69
C VAL A 176 -14.06 -4.69 19.98
N VAL A 177 -13.09 -4.78 20.91
CA VAL A 177 -13.30 -5.38 22.24
C VAL A 177 -12.73 -4.45 23.31
N PRO A 178 -13.57 -3.64 23.99
CA PRO A 178 -13.14 -2.82 25.11
C PRO A 178 -12.37 -3.65 26.15
N ASN A 179 -11.24 -3.13 26.62
CA ASN A 179 -10.34 -3.80 27.57
C ASN A 179 -9.74 -5.14 27.11
N GLY A 180 -9.78 -5.43 25.80
CA GLY A 180 -9.24 -6.66 25.24
C GLY A 180 -7.71 -6.76 25.18
N HIS A 181 -7.21 -7.56 24.23
CA HIS A 181 -5.77 -7.80 24.02
C HIS A 181 -4.99 -6.49 23.82
N ARG A 182 -3.76 -6.45 24.35
CA ARG A 182 -2.85 -5.32 24.10
C ARG A 182 -2.43 -5.32 22.63
N CYS A 183 -2.44 -4.14 22.03
CA CYS A 183 -1.94 -3.92 20.70
C CYS A 183 -0.61 -3.16 20.77
N GLU A 184 0.28 -3.43 19.83
CA GLU A 184 1.58 -2.81 19.67
C GLU A 184 1.48 -1.30 19.44
N CYS A 185 0.33 -0.78 19.00
CA CYS A 185 0.07 0.66 18.92
C CYS A 185 -0.06 1.34 20.30
N GLY A 186 -0.12 0.57 21.40
CA GLY A 186 -0.25 1.05 22.78
C GLY A 186 -1.66 0.92 23.37
N ASN A 187 -2.67 0.68 22.52
CA ASN A 187 -4.07 0.52 22.94
C ASN A 187 -4.42 -0.92 23.35
N ARG A 188 -5.72 -1.14 23.62
CA ARG A 188 -6.31 -2.45 23.88
C ARG A 188 -7.54 -2.68 23.02
N GLY A 189 -7.73 -3.91 22.57
CA GLY A 189 -8.95 -4.32 21.89
C GLY A 189 -9.01 -3.95 20.41
N CYS A 190 -7.88 -3.59 19.81
CA CYS A 190 -7.78 -3.29 18.39
C CYS A 190 -8.20 -4.49 17.54
N TRP A 191 -8.91 -4.25 16.45
CA TRP A 191 -9.46 -5.28 15.55
C TRP A 191 -8.41 -6.28 15.07
N GLU A 192 -7.21 -5.80 14.74
CA GLU A 192 -6.11 -6.66 14.30
C GLU A 192 -5.65 -7.68 15.35
N GLN A 193 -5.94 -7.45 16.62
CA GLN A 193 -5.60 -8.42 17.66
C GLN A 193 -6.50 -9.67 17.62
N TYR A 194 -7.56 -9.64 16.81
CA TYR A 194 -8.53 -10.74 16.65
C TYR A 194 -8.61 -11.24 15.21
N ALA A 195 -8.42 -10.36 14.21
CA ALA A 195 -8.54 -10.70 12.80
C ALA A 195 -7.21 -10.47 12.02
N SER A 196 -6.13 -11.13 12.43
CA SER A 196 -4.83 -11.04 11.73
C SER A 196 -4.05 -12.35 11.76
N GLY A 197 -2.95 -12.41 11.00
CA GLY A 197 -1.99 -13.51 11.07
C GLY A 197 -1.30 -13.60 12.44
N ASN A 198 -1.05 -12.48 13.12
CA ASN A 198 -0.53 -12.52 14.50
C ASN A 198 -1.55 -13.12 15.46
N ALA A 199 -2.83 -12.79 15.32
CA ALA A 199 -3.89 -13.37 16.12
C ALA A 199 -3.95 -14.89 15.92
N LEU A 200 -3.98 -15.34 14.65
CA LEU A 200 -3.95 -16.75 14.28
C LEU A 200 -2.79 -17.52 14.93
N VAL A 201 -1.57 -17.00 14.78
CA VAL A 201 -0.36 -17.65 15.29
C VAL A 201 -0.33 -17.64 16.82
N ARG A 202 -0.77 -16.55 17.46
CA ARG A 202 -0.85 -16.47 18.92
C ARG A 202 -1.76 -17.55 19.48
N ASP A 203 -2.97 -17.67 18.95
CA ASP A 203 -3.98 -18.59 19.46
C ASP A 203 -3.56 -20.05 19.25
N ALA A 204 -2.97 -20.38 18.09
CA ALA A 204 -2.36 -21.68 17.84
C ALA A 204 -1.22 -22.00 18.83
N ARG A 205 -0.32 -21.04 19.08
CA ARG A 205 0.79 -21.21 20.04
C ARG A 205 0.33 -21.37 21.47
N GLU A 206 -0.78 -20.75 21.86
CA GLU A 206 -1.39 -20.94 23.18
C GLU A 206 -1.86 -22.39 23.37
N LEU A 207 -2.51 -22.97 22.36
CA LEU A 207 -2.96 -24.37 22.40
C LEU A 207 -1.81 -25.38 22.41
N ILE A 208 -0.74 -25.14 21.64
CA ILE A 208 0.45 -25.98 21.68
C ILE A 208 1.11 -25.94 23.07
N ARG A 209 1.29 -24.75 23.65
CA ARG A 209 1.87 -24.58 24.99
C ARG A 209 1.03 -25.27 26.07
N ALA A 210 -0.28 -25.19 25.95
CA ALA A 210 -1.23 -25.86 26.84
C ALA A 210 -1.27 -27.39 26.66
N HIS A 211 -0.50 -27.96 25.71
CA HIS A 211 -0.53 -29.37 25.36
C HIS A 211 -1.94 -29.86 25.00
N SER A 212 -2.76 -28.99 24.38
CA SER A 212 -4.11 -29.35 23.95
C SER A 212 -4.05 -30.57 23.03
N PRO A 213 -4.88 -31.62 23.26
CA PRO A 213 -4.97 -32.76 22.36
C PRO A 213 -5.33 -32.35 20.92
N MET A 214 -6.10 -31.27 20.75
CA MET A 214 -6.47 -30.76 19.43
C MET A 214 -5.27 -30.21 18.65
N ALA A 215 -4.24 -29.73 19.35
CA ALA A 215 -3.05 -29.15 18.73
C ALA A 215 -1.97 -30.17 18.38
N HIS A 216 -2.27 -31.48 18.39
CA HIS A 216 -1.27 -32.53 18.17
C HIS A 216 -0.52 -32.36 16.83
N HIS A 217 -1.25 -32.14 15.73
CA HIS A 217 -0.68 -31.99 14.39
C HIS A 217 0.25 -30.76 14.34
N LEU A 218 -0.24 -29.59 14.75
CA LEU A 218 0.55 -28.37 14.75
C LEU A 218 1.79 -28.47 15.66
N ARG A 219 1.68 -29.21 16.78
CA ARG A 219 2.82 -29.49 17.66
C ARG A 219 3.88 -30.36 16.97
N GLU A 220 3.47 -31.36 16.20
CA GLU A 220 4.39 -32.20 15.40
C GLU A 220 5.10 -31.37 14.33
N VAL A 221 4.37 -30.50 13.62
CA VAL A 221 4.91 -29.60 12.58
C VAL A 221 6.07 -28.74 13.10
N VAL A 222 6.07 -28.41 14.40
CA VAL A 222 7.08 -27.54 15.02
C VAL A 222 7.99 -28.28 16.01
N ALA A 223 8.01 -29.62 15.95
CA ALA A 223 8.81 -30.45 16.85
C ALA A 223 8.63 -30.12 18.34
N GLY A 224 7.42 -29.71 18.73
CA GLY A 224 7.09 -29.34 20.10
C GLY A 224 7.41 -27.89 20.50
N ASP A 225 8.12 -27.11 19.69
CA ASP A 225 8.45 -25.71 20.00
C ASP A 225 7.45 -24.73 19.33
N PRO A 226 6.52 -24.12 20.10
CA PRO A 226 5.56 -23.17 19.57
C PRO A 226 6.21 -21.96 18.87
N MET A 227 7.43 -21.56 19.24
CA MET A 227 8.09 -20.39 18.68
C MET A 227 8.47 -20.57 17.21
N LEU A 228 8.59 -21.81 16.74
CA LEU A 228 8.85 -22.13 15.34
C LEU A 228 7.60 -22.04 14.46
N LEU A 229 6.40 -21.97 15.04
CA LEU A 229 5.14 -21.90 14.30
C LEU A 229 4.98 -20.57 13.56
N GLN A 230 4.63 -20.63 12.29
CA GLN A 230 4.34 -19.50 11.42
C GLN A 230 2.98 -19.67 10.74
N GLY A 231 2.34 -18.56 10.39
CA GLY A 231 1.01 -18.54 9.76
C GLY A 231 0.85 -19.45 8.52
N PRO A 232 1.83 -19.52 7.59
CA PRO A 232 1.74 -20.41 6.44
C PRO A 232 1.62 -21.89 6.80
N GLN A 233 2.22 -22.34 7.90
CA GLN A 233 2.11 -23.73 8.35
C GLN A 233 0.68 -24.05 8.83
N ILE A 234 0.04 -23.11 9.54
CA ILE A 234 -1.37 -23.25 9.98
C ILE A 234 -2.29 -23.25 8.76
N THR A 235 -2.05 -22.35 7.79
CA THR A 235 -2.85 -22.30 6.55
C THR A 235 -2.71 -23.57 5.75
N GLN A 236 -1.50 -24.14 5.66
CA GLN A 236 -1.26 -25.40 4.97
C GLN A 236 -1.94 -26.57 5.69
N ALA A 237 -1.80 -26.68 7.01
CA ALA A 237 -2.47 -27.72 7.79
C ALA A 237 -4.00 -27.67 7.62
N ALA A 238 -4.60 -26.47 7.60
CA ALA A 238 -6.03 -26.32 7.34
C ALA A 238 -6.44 -26.81 5.94
N ARG A 239 -5.63 -26.53 4.92
CA ARG A 239 -5.85 -27.05 3.56
C ARG A 239 -5.71 -28.56 3.48
N ASP A 240 -4.83 -29.13 4.31
CA ASP A 240 -4.63 -30.57 4.43
C ASP A 240 -5.72 -31.25 5.29
N GLY A 241 -6.69 -30.48 5.79
CA GLY A 241 -7.86 -30.98 6.51
C GLY A 241 -7.70 -31.04 8.03
N ASP A 242 -6.66 -30.43 8.61
CA ASP A 242 -6.49 -30.37 10.07
C ASP A 242 -7.65 -29.58 10.72
N PRO A 243 -8.48 -30.22 11.56
CA PRO A 243 -9.69 -29.60 12.10
C PRO A 243 -9.40 -28.34 12.93
N LEU A 244 -8.34 -28.35 13.73
CA LEU A 244 -7.98 -27.20 14.56
C LEU A 244 -7.57 -26.00 13.70
N SER A 245 -6.74 -26.23 12.68
CA SER A 245 -6.29 -25.16 11.80
C SER A 245 -7.44 -24.54 10.99
N ILE A 246 -8.42 -25.35 10.58
CA ILE A 246 -9.67 -24.86 9.97
C ILE A 246 -10.46 -23.99 10.96
N GLU A 247 -10.63 -24.45 12.19
CA GLU A 247 -11.33 -23.72 13.26
C GLU A 247 -10.67 -22.36 13.53
N LEU A 248 -9.34 -22.34 13.71
CA LEU A 248 -8.60 -21.10 13.99
C LEU A 248 -8.68 -20.08 12.84
N ILE A 249 -8.65 -20.53 11.57
CA ILE A 249 -8.84 -19.64 10.43
C ILE A 249 -10.29 -19.13 10.38
N ALA A 250 -11.26 -19.99 10.72
CA ALA A 250 -12.66 -19.59 10.79
C ALA A 250 -12.91 -18.55 11.89
N ASP A 251 -12.23 -18.64 13.03
CA ASP A 251 -12.30 -17.64 14.10
C ASP A 251 -11.77 -16.28 13.65
N VAL A 252 -10.64 -16.24 12.94
CA VAL A 252 -10.16 -15.02 12.28
C VAL A 252 -11.20 -14.48 11.29
N GLY A 253 -11.78 -15.36 10.48
CA GLY A 253 -12.84 -15.00 9.53
C GLY A 253 -14.07 -14.41 10.22
N ASN A 254 -14.49 -14.99 11.35
CA ASN A 254 -15.61 -14.48 12.13
C ASN A 254 -15.35 -13.05 12.62
N TRP A 255 -14.17 -12.78 13.18
CA TRP A 255 -13.79 -11.43 13.60
C TRP A 255 -13.63 -10.46 12.43
N LEU A 256 -13.13 -10.93 11.29
CA LEU A 256 -13.07 -10.13 10.07
C LEU A 256 -14.48 -9.73 9.62
N GLY A 257 -15.43 -10.67 9.59
CA GLY A 257 -16.82 -10.39 9.21
C GLY A 257 -17.48 -9.34 10.10
N VAL A 258 -17.28 -9.41 11.41
CA VAL A 258 -17.79 -8.41 12.37
C VAL A 258 -17.25 -7.01 12.08
N GLY A 259 -15.94 -6.87 11.87
CA GLY A 259 -15.35 -5.57 11.57
C GLY A 259 -15.75 -5.04 10.20
N LEU A 260 -15.87 -5.90 9.17
CA LEU A 260 -16.35 -5.51 7.85
C LEU A 260 -17.81 -5.01 7.88
N ALA A 261 -18.66 -5.60 8.72
CA ALA A 261 -20.03 -5.10 8.93
C ALA A 261 -20.02 -3.69 9.55
N GLY A 262 -19.15 -3.45 10.54
CA GLY A 262 -18.92 -2.12 11.11
C GLY A 262 -18.43 -1.12 10.06
N MET A 263 -17.51 -1.52 9.18
CA MET A 263 -17.03 -0.67 8.07
C MET A 263 -18.11 -0.39 7.04
N THR A 264 -18.99 -1.35 6.79
CA THR A 264 -20.13 -1.16 5.89
C THR A 264 -21.14 -0.20 6.48
N ALA A 265 -21.35 -0.21 7.80
CA ALA A 265 -22.16 0.80 8.48
C ALA A 265 -21.52 2.21 8.42
N ALA A 266 -20.19 2.30 8.46
CA ALA A 266 -19.48 3.58 8.45
C ALA A 266 -19.32 4.20 7.05
N PHE A 267 -19.13 3.37 6.02
CA PHE A 267 -18.71 3.83 4.70
C PHE A 267 -19.64 3.43 3.56
N ASP A 268 -20.43 2.38 3.71
CA ASP A 268 -21.33 1.89 2.65
C ASP A 268 -20.61 1.62 1.29
N PRO A 269 -19.54 0.79 1.26
CA PRO A 269 -18.83 0.50 0.02
C PRO A 269 -19.67 -0.43 -0.88
N GLY A 270 -19.41 -0.42 -2.19
CA GLY A 270 -20.02 -1.38 -3.12
C GLY A 270 -19.23 -2.69 -3.25
N CYS A 271 -17.94 -2.67 -2.90
CA CYS A 271 -17.05 -3.82 -2.93
C CYS A 271 -16.05 -3.75 -1.78
N ILE A 272 -15.83 -4.89 -1.15
CA ILE A 272 -14.83 -5.11 -0.11
C ILE A 272 -13.85 -6.16 -0.60
N ILE A 273 -12.59 -5.77 -0.71
CA ILE A 273 -11.51 -6.63 -1.18
C ILE A 273 -10.64 -7.03 0.00
N VAL A 274 -10.44 -8.34 0.17
CA VAL A 274 -9.61 -8.92 1.22
C VAL A 274 -8.32 -9.45 0.59
N GLY A 275 -7.20 -8.78 0.89
CA GLY A 275 -5.86 -9.15 0.44
C GLY A 275 -4.94 -9.51 1.60
N GLY A 276 -3.63 -9.51 1.33
CA GLY A 276 -2.60 -9.87 2.30
C GLY A 276 -2.34 -11.38 2.39
N GLY A 277 -1.28 -11.78 3.11
CA GLY A 277 -0.83 -13.17 3.14
C GLY A 277 -1.87 -14.16 3.63
N LEU A 278 -2.70 -13.78 4.61
CA LEU A 278 -3.73 -14.68 5.16
C LEU A 278 -4.94 -14.85 4.23
N SER A 279 -5.17 -13.92 3.30
CA SER A 279 -6.21 -14.08 2.27
C SER A 279 -5.98 -15.30 1.37
N ALA A 280 -4.75 -15.81 1.31
CA ALA A 280 -4.43 -17.05 0.61
C ALA A 280 -5.18 -18.28 1.19
N ALA A 281 -5.72 -18.22 2.41
CA ALA A 281 -6.61 -19.26 2.94
C ALA A 281 -7.90 -19.41 2.11
N GLY A 282 -8.23 -18.45 1.24
CA GLY A 282 -9.36 -18.54 0.32
C GLY A 282 -10.68 -18.70 1.07
N ASP A 283 -11.49 -19.66 0.63
CA ASP A 283 -12.84 -19.89 1.17
C ASP A 283 -12.82 -20.32 2.65
N LEU A 284 -11.74 -20.97 3.13
CA LEU A 284 -11.57 -21.28 4.56
C LEU A 284 -11.64 -20.04 5.44
N LEU A 285 -11.24 -18.87 4.92
CA LEU A 285 -11.34 -17.58 5.59
C LEU A 285 -12.58 -16.80 5.13
N LEU A 286 -12.84 -16.73 3.82
CA LEU A 286 -13.86 -15.85 3.27
C LEU A 286 -15.28 -16.32 3.56
N ASP A 287 -15.54 -17.62 3.64
CA ASP A 287 -16.88 -18.13 3.97
C ASP A 287 -17.29 -17.79 5.41
N PRO A 288 -16.50 -18.09 6.46
CA PRO A 288 -16.83 -17.66 7.82
C PRO A 288 -16.90 -16.13 7.93
N THR A 289 -16.07 -15.41 7.17
CA THR A 289 -16.15 -13.95 7.06
C THR A 289 -17.50 -13.47 6.55
N LYS A 290 -17.96 -13.99 5.41
CA LYS A 290 -19.25 -13.61 4.81
C LYS A 290 -20.40 -13.96 5.75
N GLN A 291 -20.36 -15.14 6.38
CA GLN A 291 -21.38 -15.56 7.33
C GLN A 291 -21.46 -14.62 8.56
N ALA A 292 -20.33 -14.28 9.16
CA ALA A 292 -20.28 -13.35 10.30
C ALA A 292 -20.65 -11.93 9.89
N PHE A 293 -20.21 -11.49 8.71
CA PHE A 293 -20.58 -10.21 8.12
C PHE A 293 -22.10 -10.07 7.99
N THR A 294 -22.77 -11.01 7.31
CA THR A 294 -24.22 -10.96 7.11
C THR A 294 -24.98 -10.97 8.44
N ARG A 295 -24.48 -11.68 9.47
CA ARG A 295 -25.09 -11.66 10.82
C ARG A 295 -24.94 -10.30 11.52
N ALA A 296 -23.80 -9.65 11.37
CA ALA A 296 -23.48 -8.39 12.03
C ALA A 296 -23.91 -7.14 11.23
N LEU A 297 -24.36 -7.30 9.98
CA LEU A 297 -24.68 -6.19 9.09
C LEU A 297 -25.86 -5.34 9.62
N THR A 298 -25.59 -4.05 9.84
CA THR A 298 -26.60 -3.08 10.22
C THR A 298 -27.68 -2.96 9.15
N GLY A 299 -28.96 -3.06 9.53
CA GLY A 299 -30.09 -2.97 8.60
C GLY A 299 -30.25 -4.19 7.69
N ARG A 300 -29.71 -5.35 8.09
CA ARG A 300 -29.83 -6.63 7.36
C ARG A 300 -31.25 -6.86 6.82
N GLY A 301 -31.34 -7.19 5.53
CA GLY A 301 -32.61 -7.42 4.83
C GLY A 301 -33.28 -6.16 4.27
N PHE A 302 -32.77 -4.96 4.59
CA PHE A 302 -33.29 -3.68 4.13
C PHE A 302 -32.23 -2.81 3.43
N ARG A 303 -31.10 -3.41 3.05
CA ARG A 303 -30.01 -2.77 2.33
C ARG A 303 -29.33 -3.75 1.39
N ASP A 304 -28.68 -3.23 0.37
CA ASP A 304 -27.78 -4.01 -0.47
C ASP A 304 -26.49 -4.35 0.30
N GLU A 305 -25.98 -5.55 0.05
CA GLU A 305 -24.72 -6.04 0.61
C GLU A 305 -23.57 -5.75 -0.36
N PRO A 306 -22.41 -5.27 0.12
CA PRO A 306 -21.22 -5.19 -0.70
C PRO A 306 -20.78 -6.58 -1.14
N VAL A 307 -20.19 -6.65 -2.32
CA VAL A 307 -19.47 -7.86 -2.74
C VAL A 307 -18.21 -8.01 -1.88
N ILE A 308 -18.01 -9.17 -1.24
CA ILE A 308 -16.80 -9.48 -0.46
C ILE A 308 -15.98 -10.53 -1.23
N VAL A 309 -14.79 -10.13 -1.68
CA VAL A 309 -13.94 -10.92 -2.58
C VAL A 309 -12.48 -10.91 -2.16
N ALA A 310 -11.73 -11.93 -2.57
CA ALA A 310 -10.27 -11.92 -2.46
C ALA A 310 -9.63 -10.91 -3.43
N ALA A 311 -8.46 -10.38 -3.07
CA ALA A 311 -7.61 -9.63 -3.99
C ALA A 311 -7.18 -10.50 -5.19
N GLU A 312 -7.26 -9.96 -6.40
CA GLU A 312 -7.03 -10.71 -7.66
C GLU A 312 -5.57 -10.63 -8.12
N LEU A 313 -4.91 -9.48 -7.92
CA LEU A 313 -3.56 -9.20 -8.43
C LEU A 313 -2.46 -9.77 -7.53
N GLY A 314 -2.84 -10.33 -6.38
CA GLY A 314 -1.95 -11.03 -5.45
C GLY A 314 -0.75 -10.17 -5.00
N PRO A 315 0.45 -10.75 -4.88
CA PRO A 315 1.64 -10.03 -4.41
C PRO A 315 2.09 -8.85 -5.29
N GLN A 316 1.57 -8.73 -6.51
CA GLN A 316 1.98 -7.68 -7.45
C GLN A 316 1.17 -6.38 -7.28
N ALA A 317 0.01 -6.45 -6.63
CA ALA A 317 -0.91 -5.34 -6.43
C ALA A 317 -0.22 -4.08 -5.88
N GLY A 318 0.65 -4.25 -4.88
CA GLY A 318 1.37 -3.14 -4.24
C GLY A 318 2.16 -2.29 -5.23
N PHE A 319 3.01 -2.91 -6.08
CA PHE A 319 3.80 -2.17 -7.05
C PHE A 319 2.97 -1.74 -8.27
N ILE A 320 1.97 -2.53 -8.70
CA ILE A 320 1.08 -2.15 -9.81
C ILE A 320 0.38 -0.83 -9.48
N GLY A 321 -0.19 -0.73 -8.28
CA GLY A 321 -0.88 0.48 -7.86
C GLY A 321 0.07 1.65 -7.59
N ALA A 322 1.28 1.39 -7.08
CA ALA A 322 2.29 2.42 -6.93
C ALA A 322 2.64 3.03 -8.30
N ALA A 323 2.85 2.19 -9.31
CA ALA A 323 3.12 2.61 -10.69
C ALA A 323 1.96 3.45 -11.27
N ASP A 324 0.72 2.98 -11.15
CA ASP A 324 -0.46 3.71 -11.62
C ASP A 324 -0.61 5.07 -10.95
N MET A 325 -0.36 5.12 -9.63
CA MET A 325 -0.37 6.37 -8.88
C MET A 325 0.67 7.38 -9.37
N ALA A 326 1.83 6.91 -9.83
CA ALA A 326 2.90 7.73 -10.41
C ALA A 326 2.56 8.22 -11.83
N ARG A 327 1.75 7.49 -12.58
CA ARG A 327 1.34 7.82 -13.96
C ARG A 327 0.70 9.20 -14.07
N SER A 328 -0.11 9.57 -13.08
CA SER A 328 -0.69 10.91 -12.97
C SER A 328 0.36 12.02 -12.82
N ALA A 329 1.46 11.76 -12.09
CA ALA A 329 2.57 12.70 -11.96
C ALA A 329 3.35 12.85 -13.29
N ALA A 330 3.56 11.75 -14.02
CA ALA A 330 4.18 11.77 -15.35
C ALA A 330 3.38 12.63 -16.34
N ARG A 331 2.05 12.43 -16.41
CA ARG A 331 1.15 13.21 -17.29
C ARG A 331 1.21 14.71 -17.00
N ARG A 332 1.26 15.12 -15.72
CA ARG A 332 1.40 16.53 -15.31
C ARG A 332 2.75 17.14 -15.71
N SER A 333 3.86 16.43 -15.48
CA SER A 333 5.21 16.88 -15.82
C SER A 333 5.42 17.03 -17.34
N ARG A 334 4.87 16.10 -18.13
CA ARG A 334 4.94 16.17 -19.60
C ARG A 334 4.09 17.32 -20.17
N ARG A 335 2.90 17.59 -19.60
CA ARG A 335 2.07 18.76 -19.96
C ARG A 335 2.76 20.10 -19.68
N SER A 336 3.46 20.24 -18.56
CA SER A 336 4.19 21.48 -18.23
C SER A 336 5.40 21.70 -19.14
N ARG A 337 6.12 20.64 -19.53
CA ARG A 337 7.22 20.71 -20.52
C ARG A 337 6.73 21.04 -21.93
N GLY A 338 5.58 20.51 -22.36
CA GLY A 338 4.96 20.85 -23.64
C GLY A 338 4.56 22.33 -23.72
N ARG A 339 3.85 22.85 -22.70
CA ARG A 339 3.49 24.28 -22.61
C ARG A 339 4.69 25.23 -22.56
N ARG A 340 5.84 24.79 -22.04
CA ARG A 340 7.09 25.58 -22.06
C ARG A 340 7.74 25.64 -23.44
N ARG A 341 7.58 24.61 -24.29
CA ARG A 341 8.10 24.62 -25.67
C ARG A 341 7.28 25.48 -26.62
N ASP A 342 5.97 25.61 -26.39
CA ASP A 342 5.06 26.37 -27.26
C ASP A 342 4.89 27.84 -26.86
N ARG A 343 5.66 28.35 -25.88
CA ARG A 343 5.67 29.79 -25.58
C ARG A 343 6.62 30.52 -26.53
N PRO A 344 6.15 31.43 -27.40
CA PRO A 344 7.06 32.26 -28.18
C PRO A 344 7.88 33.11 -27.21
N VAL A 345 9.21 33.04 -27.35
CA VAL A 345 10.14 33.89 -26.63
C VAL A 345 9.85 35.33 -27.04
N ARG A 346 9.07 36.07 -26.23
CA ARG A 346 8.95 37.52 -26.39
C ARG A 346 10.34 38.10 -26.12
N ARG A 347 11.07 38.46 -27.17
CA ARG A 347 12.26 39.29 -27.08
C ARG A 347 11.85 40.58 -26.38
N ARG A 348 12.30 40.75 -25.13
CA ARG A 348 12.25 42.05 -24.46
C ARG A 348 13.18 42.98 -25.25
N THR A 349 12.61 43.85 -26.08
CA THR A 349 13.30 45.04 -26.54
C THR A 349 13.51 45.94 -25.33
N VAL A 350 14.74 46.00 -24.85
CA VAL A 350 15.19 47.00 -23.89
C VAL A 350 15.15 48.33 -24.63
N ARG A 351 14.16 49.18 -24.32
CA ARG A 351 14.23 50.60 -24.67
C ARG A 351 15.11 51.27 -23.63
N SER A 352 16.20 51.88 -24.11
CA SER A 352 17.05 52.78 -23.36
C SER A 352 16.29 54.09 -23.11
N GLU A 353 16.03 54.43 -21.86
CA GLU A 353 15.72 55.80 -21.45
C GLU A 353 16.77 56.22 -20.41
N GLY A 354 17.43 57.34 -20.71
CA GLY A 354 18.48 57.97 -19.91
C GLY A 354 17.93 58.72 -18.68
N PRO A 355 18.81 59.39 -17.93
CA PRO A 355 18.59 59.71 -16.53
C PRO A 355 17.86 61.03 -16.34
N VAL A 356 17.04 61.12 -15.29
CA VAL A 356 16.61 62.40 -14.72
C VAL A 356 16.86 62.36 -13.21
N GLU A 357 17.67 63.31 -12.77
CA GLU A 357 18.03 63.63 -11.40
C GLU A 357 16.85 64.12 -10.56
N GLY A 358 16.94 63.87 -9.25
CA GLY A 358 16.57 64.83 -8.21
C GLY A 358 15.12 64.81 -7.71
N VAL A 359 14.92 64.47 -6.43
CA VAL A 359 14.67 65.43 -5.35
C VAL A 359 14.42 64.69 -4.02
N LEU A 360 15.15 65.14 -3.00
CA LEU A 360 15.09 64.81 -1.57
C LEU A 360 13.80 65.26 -0.87
N ARG A 361 13.32 64.46 0.09
CA ARG A 361 12.91 64.80 1.49
C ARG A 361 12.02 63.66 2.04
N ALA A 362 12.43 62.88 3.04
CA ALA A 362 12.58 63.17 4.46
C ALA A 362 11.27 63.48 5.20
N LEU A 363 10.94 62.60 6.17
CA LEU A 363 10.35 62.78 7.53
C LEU A 363 9.32 61.67 7.83
N ARG A 364 9.62 60.75 8.77
CA ARG A 364 9.06 60.64 10.16
C ARG A 364 7.54 60.44 10.16
N ASP A 365 6.89 59.49 10.87
CA ASP A 365 7.23 58.64 12.02
C ASP A 365 6.12 57.54 12.12
N PRO A 366 6.27 56.50 12.97
CA PRO A 366 5.32 55.40 13.14
C PRO A 366 4.29 55.66 14.27
N MET A 367 3.15 54.96 14.22
CA MET A 367 2.34 54.44 15.34
C MET A 367 0.86 54.35 14.96
N ARG A 368 0.37 53.14 14.74
CA ARG A 368 -0.83 52.56 15.37
C ARG A 368 -0.88 51.06 15.13
#